data_AF-A0A7S3HWJ5-F1
#
_entry.id   AF-A0A7S3HWJ5-F1
#
_cell.length_a   1.000
_cell.length_b   1.000
_cell.length_c   1.000
_cell.angle_alpha   90.00
_cell.angle_beta   90.00
_cell.angle_gamma   90.00
#
_symmetry.space_group_name_H-M   'P 1'
#
loop_
_entity.id
_entity.type
_entity.pdbx_description
1 polymer ?
#
loop_
_entity_poly.entity_id
_entity_poly.type
_entity_poly.pdbx_seq_one_letter_code
_entity_poly.pdbx_strand_id
1 'polypeptide(L)'
;MLMSNLSLVYFLEYTITTSFTVACASQIIDKEPGRKDEFVYDNAYVIFNFCYQIGVFLSRSSLSCVKIERVWVITIAQGCLFTFYLINSITLFCANIYVLFVLMMFVGLMGGAQFVNVIYLIKCSDKLHKTDKELALNMTSMFNDAGILLSSITALILSLTCFAKYGDN
;
A
#
# COMPACT_ATOMS: atom_id res chain seq x y z
N MET A 1 -16.20 -5.53 -13.37
CA MET A 1 -15.18 -6.52 -12.94
C MET A 1 -13.78 -5.94 -12.84
N LEU A 2 -13.25 -5.23 -13.85
CA LEU A 2 -11.88 -4.68 -13.75
C LEU A 2 -11.76 -3.54 -12.71
N MET A 3 -12.73 -2.62 -12.68
CA MET A 3 -12.75 -1.48 -11.73
C MET A 3 -12.91 -1.90 -10.26
N SER A 4 -13.66 -2.97 -9.99
CA SER A 4 -13.84 -3.51 -8.63
C SER A 4 -12.57 -4.16 -8.09
N ASN A 5 -11.83 -4.89 -8.93
CA ASN A 5 -10.51 -5.42 -8.55
C ASN A 5 -9.53 -4.30 -8.24
N LEU A 6 -9.62 -3.19 -8.96
CA LEU A 6 -8.74 -2.05 -8.79
C LEU A 6 -8.96 -1.31 -7.46
N SER A 7 -10.23 -1.06 -7.12
CA SER A 7 -10.60 -0.47 -5.83
C SER A 7 -10.18 -1.36 -4.66
N LEU A 8 -10.34 -2.69 -4.79
CA LEU A 8 -9.88 -3.64 -3.79
C LEU A 8 -8.37 -3.62 -3.62
N VAL A 9 -7.58 -3.61 -4.70
CA VAL A 9 -6.12 -3.55 -4.63
C VAL A 9 -5.65 -2.24 -3.97
N TYR A 10 -6.27 -1.10 -4.28
CA TYR A 10 -5.96 0.18 -3.63
C TYR A 10 -6.33 0.17 -2.14
N PHE A 11 -7.47 -0.42 -1.80
CA PHE A 11 -7.87 -0.61 -0.41
C PHE A 11 -6.84 -1.47 0.35
N LEU A 12 -6.39 -2.58 -0.23
CA LEU A 12 -5.37 -3.44 0.38
C LEU A 12 -4.03 -2.71 0.53
N GLU A 13 -3.60 -1.97 -0.50
CA GLU A 13 -2.37 -1.17 -0.48
C GLU A 13 -2.37 -0.17 0.68
N TYR A 14 -3.42 0.65 0.76
CA TYR A 14 -3.52 1.67 1.79
C TYR A 14 -3.64 1.06 3.18
N THR A 15 -4.29 -0.09 3.31
CA THR A 15 -4.38 -0.81 4.59
C THR A 15 -2.99 -1.29 5.04
N ILE A 16 -2.16 -1.78 4.12
CA ILE A 16 -0.78 -2.19 4.44
C ILE A 16 0.03 -0.98 4.92
N THR A 17 0.03 0.10 4.14
CA THR A 17 0.85 1.28 4.40
C THR A 17 0.43 2.01 5.69
N THR A 18 -0.88 2.15 5.94
CA THR A 18 -1.40 2.90 7.09
C THR A 18 -1.54 2.07 8.37
N SER A 19 -1.86 0.78 8.28
CA SER A 19 -2.15 -0.06 9.46
C SER A 19 -1.03 -1.05 9.76
N PHE A 20 -0.74 -1.95 8.81
CA PHE A 20 0.15 -3.07 9.09
C PHE A 20 1.60 -2.64 9.25
N THR A 21 2.00 -1.55 8.62
CA THR A 21 3.34 -0.99 8.76
C THR A 21 3.56 -0.42 10.15
N VAL A 22 2.57 0.29 10.70
CA VAL A 22 2.59 0.78 12.08
C VAL A 22 2.60 -0.39 13.06
N ALA A 23 1.84 -1.45 12.76
CA ALA A 23 1.77 -2.66 13.59
C ALA A 23 3.08 -3.42 13.61
N CYS A 24 3.68 -3.65 12.44
CA CYS A 24 4.97 -4.31 12.37
C CYS A 24 6.07 -3.46 13.03
N ALA A 25 6.09 -2.14 12.78
CA ALA A 25 7.11 -1.25 13.36
C ALA A 25 7.05 -1.25 14.90
N SER A 26 5.87 -1.04 15.48
CA SER A 26 5.69 -1.03 16.94
C SER A 26 6.06 -2.37 17.60
N GLN A 27 5.63 -3.50 17.03
CA GLN A 27 5.94 -4.81 17.59
C GLN A 27 7.43 -5.18 17.45
N ILE A 28 8.12 -4.73 16.39
CA ILE A 28 9.58 -4.91 16.24
C ILE A 28 10.32 -4.09 17.30
N ILE A 29 9.91 -2.85 17.54
CA ILE A 29 10.48 -1.96 18.56
C ILE A 29 10.34 -2.54 19.96
N ASP A 30 9.22 -3.20 20.27
CA ASP A 30 9.03 -3.79 21.59
C ASP A 30 9.80 -5.10 21.79
N LYS A 31 9.97 -5.91 20.74
CA LYS A 31 10.69 -7.18 20.82
C LYS A 31 12.19 -6.99 21.01
N GLU A 32 12.78 -5.89 20.52
CA GLU A 32 14.20 -5.58 20.69
C GLU A 32 14.41 -4.21 21.38
N PRO A 33 14.13 -4.09 22.69
CA PRO A 33 14.21 -2.81 23.40
C PRO A 33 15.65 -2.28 23.50
N GLY A 34 16.67 -3.14 23.36
CA GLY A 34 18.09 -2.76 23.38
C GLY A 34 18.59 -2.11 22.09
N ARG A 35 17.77 -2.04 21.03
CA ARG A 35 18.11 -1.38 19.75
C ARG A 35 17.23 -0.16 19.47
N LYS A 36 16.45 0.29 20.47
CA LYS A 36 15.58 1.47 20.37
C LYS A 36 16.37 2.74 20.02
N ASP A 37 17.60 2.86 20.52
CA ASP A 37 18.51 3.97 20.22
C ASP A 37 19.16 3.89 18.83
N GLU A 38 19.00 2.78 18.09
CA GLU A 38 19.43 2.74 16.70
C GLU A 38 18.49 3.61 15.85
N PHE A 39 19.07 4.53 15.09
CA PHE A 39 18.36 5.48 14.20
C PHE A 39 17.28 4.82 13.34
N VAL A 40 17.50 3.56 12.93
CA VAL A 40 16.58 2.77 12.09
C VAL A 40 15.29 2.40 12.82
N TYR A 41 15.33 2.15 14.12
CA TYR A 41 14.18 1.78 14.94
C TYR A 41 13.42 3.02 15.42
N ASP A 42 14.14 4.07 15.80
CA ASP A 42 13.57 5.36 16.16
C ASP A 42 12.80 6.01 14.98
N ASN A 43 13.39 5.94 13.78
CA ASN A 43 12.79 6.50 12.57
C ASN A 43 12.12 5.46 11.67
N ALA A 44 11.79 4.28 12.19
CA ALA A 44 11.26 3.16 11.42
C ALA A 44 10.08 3.57 10.53
N TYR A 45 9.10 4.28 11.09
CA TYR A 45 7.92 4.73 10.35
C TYR A 45 8.24 5.70 9.20
N VAL A 46 9.20 6.61 9.41
CA VAL A 46 9.65 7.57 8.40
C VAL A 46 10.38 6.84 7.29
N ILE A 47 11.26 5.89 7.63
CA ILE A 47 12.00 5.08 6.67
C ILE A 47 11.04 4.20 5.86
N PHE A 48 10.01 3.62 6.49
CA PHE A 48 8.97 2.88 5.78
C PHE A 48 8.25 3.74 4.75
N ASN A 49 7.79 4.93 5.15
CA ASN A 49 7.15 5.87 4.23
C ASN A 49 8.10 6.29 3.10
N PHE A 50 9.37 6.51 3.42
CA PHE A 50 10.38 6.87 2.43
C PHE A 50 10.61 5.75 1.41
N CYS A 51 10.77 4.50 1.86
CA CYS A 51 10.90 3.33 0.98
C CYS A 51 9.66 3.13 0.10
N TYR A 52 8.46 3.31 0.67
CA TYR A 52 7.21 3.28 -0.09
C TYR A 52 7.21 4.34 -1.20
N GLN A 53 7.52 5.60 -0.86
CA GLN A 53 7.55 6.69 -1.83
C GLN A 53 8.61 6.49 -2.92
N ILE A 54 9.77 5.93 -2.59
CA ILE A 54 10.77 5.52 -3.58
C ILE A 54 10.20 4.47 -4.53
N GLY A 55 9.50 3.45 -4.01
CA GLY A 55 8.85 2.43 -4.82
C GLY A 55 7.83 3.03 -5.79
N VAL A 56 6.97 3.92 -5.29
CA VAL A 56 5.98 4.65 -6.11
C VAL A 56 6.67 5.50 -7.18
N PHE A 57 7.72 6.23 -6.80
CA PHE A 57 8.48 7.07 -7.73
C PHE A 57 9.14 6.23 -8.83
N LEU A 58 9.81 5.13 -8.46
CA LEU A 58 10.48 4.24 -9.39
C LEU A 58 9.48 3.59 -10.36
N SER A 59 8.30 3.23 -9.85
CA SER A 59 7.19 2.73 -10.64
C SER A 59 6.73 3.79 -11.65
N ARG A 60 6.33 4.97 -11.17
CA ARG A 60 5.85 6.09 -12.00
C ARG A 60 6.89 6.50 -13.06
N SER A 61 8.17 6.50 -12.70
CA SER A 61 9.28 6.87 -13.59
C SER A 61 9.56 5.78 -14.63
N SER A 62 9.69 4.51 -14.22
CA SER A 62 9.92 3.38 -15.15
C SER A 62 8.77 3.18 -16.14
N LEU A 63 7.55 3.51 -15.71
CA LEU A 63 6.34 3.35 -16.52
C LEU A 63 6.18 4.41 -17.61
N SER A 64 6.89 5.55 -17.55
CA SER A 64 6.98 6.49 -18.68
C SER A 64 7.70 5.86 -19.88
N CYS A 65 8.56 4.86 -19.65
CA CYS A 65 9.31 4.15 -20.68
C CYS A 65 8.74 2.75 -21.01
N VAL A 66 8.12 2.04 -20.06
CA VAL A 66 7.64 0.65 -20.24
C VAL A 66 6.17 0.53 -19.86
N LYS A 67 5.30 0.27 -20.85
CA LYS A 67 3.86 0.06 -20.63
C LYS A 67 3.59 -1.40 -20.27
N ILE A 68 3.16 -1.66 -19.04
CA ILE A 68 2.80 -3.01 -18.58
C ILE A 68 1.29 -3.21 -18.70
N GLU A 69 0.88 -4.08 -19.63
CA GLU A 69 -0.54 -4.35 -19.97
C GLU A 69 -1.17 -5.46 -19.08
N ARG A 70 -0.39 -6.10 -18.21
CA ARG A 70 -0.79 -7.30 -17.45
C ARG A 70 -1.32 -6.94 -16.05
N VAL A 71 -2.54 -6.41 -15.99
CA VAL A 71 -3.27 -6.04 -14.75
C VAL A 71 -3.37 -7.18 -13.74
N TRP A 72 -3.57 -8.40 -14.24
CA TRP A 72 -3.74 -9.60 -13.40
C TRP A 72 -2.51 -9.91 -12.53
N VAL A 73 -1.31 -9.60 -13.01
CA VAL A 73 -0.07 -9.84 -12.27
C VAL A 73 0.02 -8.91 -11.06
N ILE A 74 -0.40 -7.65 -11.24
CA ILE A 74 -0.41 -6.63 -10.17
C ILE A 74 -1.40 -7.03 -9.08
N THR A 75 -2.60 -7.46 -9.46
CA THR A 75 -3.63 -7.90 -8.50
C THR A 75 -3.18 -9.11 -7.67
N ILE A 76 -2.59 -10.12 -8.32
CA ILE A 76 -2.06 -11.30 -7.61
C ILE A 76 -0.92 -10.89 -6.68
N ALA A 77 0.05 -10.12 -7.18
CA ALA A 77 1.19 -9.69 -6.39
C ALA A 77 0.78 -8.86 -5.18
N GLN A 78 -0.21 -7.96 -5.33
CA GLN A 78 -0.75 -7.19 -4.21
C GLN A 78 -1.45 -8.09 -3.20
N GLY A 79 -2.24 -9.06 -3.66
CA GLY A 79 -2.88 -10.04 -2.77
C GLY A 79 -1.85 -10.79 -1.93
N CYS A 80 -0.76 -11.26 -2.56
CA CYS A 80 0.34 -11.93 -1.86
C CYS A 80 1.02 -11.01 -0.84
N LEU A 81 1.33 -9.75 -1.20
CA LEU A 81 1.94 -8.77 -0.29
C LEU A 81 1.02 -8.45 0.89
N PHE A 82 -0.29 -8.31 0.65
CA PHE A 82 -1.28 -8.09 1.71
C PHE A 82 -1.33 -9.25 2.68
N THR A 83 -1.45 -10.49 2.18
CA THR A 83 -1.46 -11.68 3.03
C THR A 83 -0.17 -11.80 3.83
N PHE A 84 0.97 -11.50 3.22
CA PHE A 84 2.26 -11.49 3.90
C PHE A 84 2.28 -10.47 5.06
N TYR A 85 1.91 -9.21 4.81
CA TYR A 85 1.87 -8.18 5.85
C TYR A 85 0.82 -8.46 6.92
N LEU A 86 -0.31 -9.03 6.57
CA LEU A 86 -1.35 -9.44 7.52
C LEU A 86 -0.84 -10.54 8.46
N ILE A 87 -0.25 -11.60 7.92
CA ILE A 87 0.33 -12.67 8.75
C ILE A 87 1.47 -12.10 9.61
N ASN A 88 2.32 -11.26 9.04
CA ASN A 88 3.42 -10.65 9.76
C ASN A 88 2.92 -9.72 10.89
N SER A 89 1.84 -8.99 10.67
CA SER A 89 1.21 -8.12 11.67
C SER A 89 0.58 -8.90 12.84
N ILE A 90 0.20 -10.17 12.65
CA ILE A 90 -0.44 -11.00 13.70
C ILE A 90 0.60 -11.86 14.43
N THR A 91 1.57 -12.41 13.71
CA THR A 91 2.48 -13.45 14.23
C THR A 91 3.93 -12.98 14.40
N LEU A 92 4.26 -11.78 13.89
CA LEU A 92 5.63 -11.27 13.79
C LEU A 92 6.61 -12.28 13.20
N PHE A 93 6.18 -12.98 12.15
CA PHE A 93 6.95 -14.03 11.49
C PHE A 93 8.32 -13.55 10.99
N CYS A 94 8.38 -12.31 10.49
CA CYS A 94 9.60 -11.64 10.06
C CYS A 94 9.85 -10.40 10.93
N ALA A 95 10.74 -10.54 11.91
CA ALA A 95 11.21 -9.44 12.76
C ALA A 95 12.32 -8.59 12.11
N ASN A 96 12.72 -8.91 10.86
CA ASN A 96 13.82 -8.22 10.19
C ASN A 96 13.31 -6.97 9.45
N ILE A 97 13.53 -5.79 10.06
CA ILE A 97 13.04 -4.51 9.54
C ILE A 97 13.53 -4.19 8.13
N TYR A 98 14.74 -4.63 7.77
CA TYR A 98 15.31 -4.41 6.43
C TYR A 98 14.54 -5.16 5.34
N VAL A 99 14.06 -6.37 5.64
CA VAL A 99 13.23 -7.15 4.71
C VAL A 99 11.90 -6.44 4.48
N LEU A 100 11.30 -5.90 5.55
CA LEU A 100 10.06 -5.13 5.44
C LEU A 100 10.27 -3.83 4.63
N PHE A 101 11.43 -3.17 4.71
CA PHE A 101 11.71 -1.99 3.87
C PHE A 101 11.74 -2.33 2.38
N VAL A 102 12.39 -3.44 2.02
CA VAL A 102 12.42 -3.91 0.64
C VAL A 102 11.01 -4.28 0.17
N LEU A 103 10.24 -4.99 0.99
CA LEU A 103 8.86 -5.34 0.68
C LEU A 103 7.97 -4.09 0.53
N MET A 104 8.19 -3.06 1.35
CA MET A 104 7.46 -1.80 1.24
C MET A 104 7.76 -1.07 -0.08
N MET A 105 9.00 -1.16 -0.56
CA MET A 105 9.35 -0.67 -1.91
C MET A 105 8.58 -1.44 -3.00
N PHE A 106 8.40 -2.77 -2.85
CA PHE A 106 7.57 -3.56 -3.76
C PHE A 106 6.09 -3.20 -3.69
N VAL A 107 5.55 -2.91 -2.50
CA VAL A 107 4.16 -2.43 -2.33
C VAL A 107 3.96 -1.13 -3.11
N GLY A 108 4.87 -0.15 -2.94
CA GLY A 108 4.84 1.10 -3.70
C GLY A 108 5.02 0.89 -5.22
N LEU A 109 5.82 -0.10 -5.62
CA LEU A 109 6.00 -0.45 -7.03
C LEU A 109 4.68 -0.91 -7.66
N MET A 110 3.95 -1.79 -6.98
CA MET A 110 2.67 -2.33 -7.43
C MET A 110 1.59 -1.24 -7.48
N GLY A 111 1.55 -0.35 -6.50
CA GLY A 111 0.62 0.80 -6.50
C GLY A 111 0.80 1.74 -7.68
N GLY A 112 2.05 2.04 -8.03
CA GLY A 112 2.36 2.84 -9.23
C GLY A 112 1.99 2.14 -10.54
N ALA A 113 2.12 0.80 -10.60
CA ALA A 113 1.72 0.02 -11.77
C ALA A 113 0.19 0.03 -11.96
N GLN A 114 -0.56 0.01 -10.85
CA GLN A 114 -2.00 0.12 -10.88
C GLN A 114 -2.50 1.47 -11.41
N PHE A 115 -1.81 2.56 -11.09
CA PHE A 115 -2.14 3.89 -11.63
C PHE A 115 -2.10 3.92 -13.16
N VAL A 116 -1.11 3.25 -13.76
CA VAL A 116 -0.99 3.18 -15.22
C VAL A 116 -2.11 2.36 -15.84
N ASN A 117 -2.59 1.33 -15.16
CA ASN A 117 -3.75 0.59 -15.63
C ASN A 117 -4.99 1.48 -15.74
N VAL A 118 -5.22 2.38 -14.76
CA VAL A 118 -6.32 3.35 -14.81
C VAL A 118 -6.16 4.25 -16.04
N ILE A 119 -4.99 4.87 -16.18
CA ILE A 119 -4.66 5.75 -17.30
C ILE A 119 -4.87 5.03 -18.64
N TYR A 120 -4.40 3.78 -18.77
CA TYR A 120 -4.55 2.97 -19.97
C TYR A 120 -6.03 2.68 -20.26
N LEU A 121 -6.81 2.28 -19.27
CA LEU A 121 -8.24 1.99 -19.43
C LEU A 121 -9.00 3.21 -19.97
N ILE A 122 -8.71 4.39 -19.44
CA ILE A 122 -9.32 5.65 -19.89
C ILE A 122 -8.87 6.00 -21.31
N LYS A 123 -7.59 5.77 -21.62
CA LYS A 123 -7.02 6.06 -22.94
C LYS A 123 -7.57 5.13 -24.01
N CYS A 124 -7.64 3.83 -23.73
CA CYS A 124 -8.10 2.76 -24.63
C CYS A 124 -9.63 2.68 -24.79
N SER A 125 -10.38 3.41 -23.96
CA SER A 125 -11.83 3.56 -24.14
C SER A 125 -12.11 4.45 -25.35
N ASP A 126 -12.12 3.86 -26.54
CA ASP A 126 -12.32 4.53 -27.84
C ASP A 126 -13.76 5.07 -28.02
N LYS A 127 -14.69 4.61 -27.18
CA LYS A 127 -16.11 4.96 -27.23
C LYS A 127 -16.51 6.22 -26.46
N LEU A 128 -15.60 6.84 -25.70
CA LEU A 128 -15.92 8.00 -24.85
C LEU A 128 -15.37 9.31 -25.43
N HIS A 129 -16.23 10.32 -25.49
CA HIS A 129 -15.82 11.70 -25.80
C HIS A 129 -14.86 12.20 -24.70
N LYS A 130 -13.99 13.18 -25.01
CA LYS A 130 -13.01 13.73 -24.05
C LYS A 130 -13.63 14.11 -22.70
N THR A 131 -14.83 14.68 -22.71
CA THR A 131 -15.60 15.07 -21.52
C THR A 131 -16.01 13.86 -20.66
N ASP A 132 -16.42 12.76 -21.28
CA ASP A 132 -16.81 11.54 -20.54
C ASP A 132 -15.59 10.83 -19.95
N LYS A 133 -14.41 10.94 -20.59
CA LYS A 133 -13.14 10.42 -20.06
C LYS A 133 -12.72 11.15 -18.79
N GLU A 134 -12.86 12.47 -18.76
CA GLU A 134 -12.62 13.28 -17.56
C GLU A 134 -13.63 12.95 -16.45
N LEU A 135 -14.89 12.72 -16.79
CA LEU A 135 -15.90 12.31 -15.83
C LEU A 135 -15.60 10.92 -15.24
N ALA A 136 -15.18 9.95 -16.06
CA ALA A 136 -14.80 8.61 -15.63
C ALA A 136 -13.53 8.61 -14.76
N LEU A 137 -12.57 9.48 -15.08
CA LEU A 137 -11.39 9.76 -14.25
C LEU A 137 -11.80 10.26 -12.87
N ASN A 138 -12.66 11.29 -12.82
CA ASN A 138 -13.12 11.89 -11.58
C ASN A 138 -13.92 10.87 -10.73
N MET A 139 -14.83 10.12 -11.34
CA MET A 139 -15.57 9.06 -10.65
C MET A 139 -14.63 8.00 -10.08
N THR A 140 -13.62 7.57 -10.84
CA THR A 140 -12.62 6.59 -10.37
C THR A 140 -11.83 7.15 -9.18
N SER A 141 -11.46 8.43 -9.21
CA SER A 141 -10.78 9.10 -8.10
C SER A 141 -11.67 9.13 -6.85
N MET A 142 -12.95 9.49 -6.99
CA MET A 142 -13.88 9.53 -5.85
C MET A 142 -14.07 8.14 -5.22
N PHE A 143 -14.17 7.08 -6.02
CA PHE A 143 -14.25 5.70 -5.51
C PHE A 143 -12.97 5.25 -4.83
N ASN A 144 -11.81 5.67 -5.35
CA ASN A 144 -10.52 5.43 -4.71
C ASN A 144 -10.45 6.13 -3.34
N ASP A 145 -10.84 7.40 -3.27
CA ASP A 145 -10.85 8.18 -2.02
C ASP A 145 -11.81 7.57 -0.99
N ALA A 146 -12.99 7.10 -1.42
CA ALA A 146 -13.91 6.37 -0.56
C ALA A 146 -13.32 5.05 -0.04
N GLY A 147 -12.58 4.32 -0.87
CA GLY A 147 -11.87 3.10 -0.48
C GLY A 147 -10.76 3.40 0.55
N ILE A 148 -9.98 4.46 0.34
CA ILE A 148 -8.95 4.91 1.28
C ILE A 148 -9.57 5.33 2.61
N LEU A 149 -10.70 6.05 2.58
CA LEU A 149 -11.47 6.40 3.78
C LEU A 149 -11.90 5.15 4.55
N LEU A 150 -12.46 4.16 3.87
CA LEU A 150 -12.89 2.91 4.51
C LEU A 150 -11.70 2.11 5.07
N SER A 151 -10.58 2.10 4.36
CA SER A 151 -9.32 1.51 4.82
C SER A 151 -8.83 2.20 6.09
N SER A 152 -8.87 3.53 6.12
CA SER A 152 -8.45 4.34 7.27
C SER A 152 -9.35 4.13 8.48
N ILE A 153 -10.66 3.96 8.29
CA ILE A 153 -11.59 3.60 9.37
C ILE A 153 -11.27 2.19 9.90
N THR A 154 -11.00 1.24 9.01
CA THR A 154 -10.61 -0.12 9.39
C THR A 154 -9.27 -0.15 10.12
N ALA A 155 -8.30 0.66 9.65
CA ALA A 155 -7.01 0.91 10.28
C ALA A 155 -7.19 1.43 11.71
N LEU A 156 -8.05 2.44 11.88
CA LEU A 156 -8.35 3.03 13.17
C LEU A 156 -8.97 2.00 14.12
N ILE A 157 -9.95 1.23 13.66
CA ILE A 157 -10.58 0.16 14.45
C ILE A 157 -9.54 -0.88 14.86
N LEU A 158 -8.66 -1.29 13.94
CA LEU A 158 -7.61 -2.25 14.23
C LEU A 158 -6.58 -1.67 15.21
N SER A 159 -6.24 -0.38 15.07
CA SER A 159 -5.38 0.34 16.01
C SER A 159 -5.98 0.37 17.41
N LEU A 160 -7.26 0.72 17.53
CA LEU A 160 -7.97 0.80 18.82
C LEU A 160 -8.18 -0.58 19.46
N THR A 161 -8.35 -1.63 18.66
CA THR A 161 -8.64 -2.98 19.19
C THR A 161 -7.37 -3.79 19.45
N CYS A 162 -6.35 -3.65 18.60
CA CYS A 162 -5.12 -4.46 18.64
C CYS A 162 -3.96 -3.75 19.36
N PHE A 163 -3.86 -2.42 19.25
CA PHE A 163 -2.78 -1.63 19.87
C PHE A 163 -3.16 -0.91 21.16
N ALA A 164 -4.42 -0.92 21.60
CA ALA A 164 -4.74 -0.54 22.97
C ALA A 164 -4.01 -1.41 24.01
N LYS A 165 -3.49 -2.58 23.60
CA LYS A 165 -2.63 -3.43 24.42
C LYS A 165 -1.18 -2.94 24.55
N TYR A 166 -0.77 -1.92 23.79
CA TYR A 166 0.58 -1.35 23.75
C TYR A 166 0.67 0.11 24.22
N GLY A 167 -0.46 0.74 24.52
CA GLY A 167 -0.53 2.16 24.93
C GLY A 167 -0.47 2.40 26.45
N ASP A 168 -0.16 1.39 27.25
CA ASP A 168 -0.08 1.49 28.71
C ASP A 168 1.23 0.88 29.22
N ASN A 169 2.36 1.48 28.83
CA ASN A 169 3.65 1.41 29.52
C ASN A 169 4.54 2.60 29.11
#